data_AF-A0A944TPL2-F1
#
_entry.id   AF-A0A944TPL2-F1
#
_cell.length_a   1.000
_cell.length_b   1.000
_cell.length_c   1.000
_cell.angle_alpha   90.00
_cell.angle_beta   90.00
_cell.angle_gamma   90.00
#
_symmetry.space_group_name_H-M   'P 1'
#
loop_
_entity.id
_entity.type
_entity.pdbx_description
1 polymer ?
#
loop_
_entity_poly.entity_id
_entity_poly.type
_entity_poly.pdbx_seq_one_letter_code
_entity_poly.pdbx_strand_id
1 'polypeptide(L)'
;MTHALKAIALIFGLSVSNAFANEGAYLDPAYKNLVHPIVNDLENKDGFSVSKTEDLIAKMTPVKSQASRGTCSIFSGIALLEAMLVIKKDFPLDTDLSEEYLEYLIMRTSTGEGSSSWANFNAIRRHGVPTEKTFPYLGITWDEDTTTPLAIERCGSYTGNKKKSCLLGHRSPDLLAASEQQLNGQAEGNLLYDPEFLNARTEAVTFRNKFVRFTSTSYSLWSTSQAKQFLIAGTPLTMGIEFYYGAWNHSKAPTYNIGRDNEAWANGLVGFPEAGSADAIESPKHRAGHSILIVGYDDDKIVETTVKMADGSMKTFKYRGVYYFKNSWGTGSFGRNFTLGDTNYPGYGMITQKYAHQYGSFYRMPLK
;
A
#
# COMPACT_ATOMS: atom_id res chain seq x y z
N MET A 1 -8.38 -72.65 -21.17
CA MET A 1 -7.34 -71.87 -20.49
C MET A 1 -7.93 -70.51 -20.15
N THR A 2 -8.20 -70.33 -18.87
CA THR A 2 -8.87 -69.17 -18.25
C THR A 2 -7.89 -68.02 -18.04
N HIS A 3 -8.15 -66.86 -18.64
CA HIS A 3 -7.47 -65.61 -18.28
C HIS A 3 -8.41 -64.74 -17.44
N ALA A 4 -8.02 -64.55 -16.19
CA ALA A 4 -8.66 -63.65 -15.23
C ALA A 4 -8.12 -62.23 -15.44
N LEU A 5 -9.00 -61.29 -15.77
CA LEU A 5 -8.71 -59.86 -15.69
C LEU A 5 -8.81 -59.42 -14.22
N LYS A 6 -7.70 -58.94 -13.65
CA LYS A 6 -7.70 -58.14 -12.41
C LYS A 6 -7.95 -56.68 -12.79
N ALA A 7 -9.09 -56.14 -12.39
CA ALA A 7 -9.33 -54.70 -12.38
C ALA A 7 -8.74 -54.12 -11.09
N ILE A 8 -7.70 -53.28 -11.22
CA ILE A 8 -7.19 -52.44 -10.14
C ILE A 8 -7.96 -51.12 -10.24
N ALA A 9 -8.88 -50.88 -9.31
CA ALA A 9 -9.50 -49.58 -9.14
C ALA A 9 -8.51 -48.65 -8.44
N LEU A 10 -7.88 -47.76 -9.20
CA LEU A 10 -7.07 -46.67 -8.66
C LEU A 10 -8.04 -45.57 -8.17
N ILE A 11 -8.25 -45.50 -6.86
CA ILE A 11 -8.93 -44.39 -6.22
C ILE A 11 -7.96 -43.20 -6.23
N PHE A 12 -8.14 -42.29 -7.20
CA PHE A 12 -7.52 -40.96 -7.12
C PHE A 12 -8.20 -40.19 -5.99
N GLY A 13 -7.56 -40.19 -4.82
CA GLY A 13 -7.85 -39.22 -3.78
C GLY A 13 -7.49 -37.83 -4.31
N LEU A 14 -8.50 -37.05 -4.69
CA LEU A 14 -8.37 -35.62 -4.89
C LEU A 14 -8.05 -34.99 -3.53
N SER A 15 -6.76 -34.84 -3.24
CA SER A 15 -6.29 -33.91 -2.22
C SER A 15 -6.71 -32.51 -2.69
N VAL A 16 -7.79 -32.00 -2.10
CA VAL A 16 -8.16 -30.59 -2.21
C VAL A 16 -7.09 -29.79 -1.47
N SER A 17 -6.01 -29.46 -2.16
CA SER A 17 -5.13 -28.39 -1.73
C SER A 17 -5.99 -27.13 -1.73
N ASN A 18 -6.26 -26.59 -0.54
CA ASN A 18 -6.75 -25.23 -0.38
C ASN A 18 -5.70 -24.27 -0.92
N ALA A 19 -5.70 -24.07 -2.25
CA ALA A 19 -5.04 -22.95 -2.88
C ALA A 19 -5.83 -21.72 -2.43
N PHE A 20 -5.38 -21.09 -1.34
CA PHE A 20 -5.84 -19.77 -0.98
C PHE A 20 -5.50 -18.86 -2.16
N ALA A 21 -6.52 -18.50 -2.95
CA ALA A 21 -6.37 -17.54 -4.03
C ALA A 21 -5.74 -16.27 -3.45
N ASN A 22 -4.66 -15.82 -4.07
CA ASN A 22 -3.97 -14.64 -3.63
C ASN A 22 -4.84 -13.42 -3.96
N GLU A 23 -5.53 -12.88 -2.96
CA GLU A 23 -6.53 -11.80 -3.10
C GLU A 23 -5.92 -10.43 -3.49
N GLY A 24 -4.67 -10.40 -3.99
CA GLY A 24 -3.97 -9.17 -4.39
C GLY A 24 -3.56 -8.26 -3.22
N ALA A 25 -3.66 -8.76 -1.98
CA ALA A 25 -3.40 -8.01 -0.77
C ALA A 25 -1.94 -8.13 -0.30
N TYR A 26 -0.99 -7.75 -1.16
CA TYR A 26 0.41 -7.78 -0.81
C TYR A 26 0.77 -6.66 0.19
N LEU A 27 1.80 -6.90 0.99
CA LEU A 27 2.18 -6.05 2.11
C LEU A 27 3.61 -5.56 1.94
N ASP A 28 3.88 -4.34 2.40
CA ASP A 28 5.27 -3.88 2.56
C ASP A 28 5.98 -4.76 3.61
N PRO A 29 7.32 -4.81 3.59
CA PRO A 29 8.06 -5.32 4.74
C PRO A 29 7.79 -4.49 5.99
N ALA A 30 8.03 -5.12 7.15
CA ALA A 30 7.81 -4.49 8.44
C ALA A 30 8.56 -3.14 8.56
N TYR A 31 7.80 -2.09 8.90
CA TYR A 31 8.37 -0.78 9.17
C TYR A 31 9.18 -0.81 10.46
N LYS A 32 10.34 -0.11 10.46
CA LYS A 32 11.30 -0.15 11.57
C LYS A 32 11.16 1.00 12.56
N ASN A 33 10.68 2.16 12.10
CA ASN A 33 10.74 3.43 12.83
C ASN A 33 9.42 4.21 12.73
N LEU A 34 8.29 3.54 12.98
CA LEU A 34 7.00 4.24 13.03
C LEU A 34 6.97 5.17 14.24
N VAL A 35 6.38 6.34 14.04
CA VAL A 35 6.19 7.34 15.07
C VAL A 35 4.71 7.36 15.41
N HIS A 36 4.36 6.70 16.52
CA HIS A 36 2.97 6.64 16.95
C HIS A 36 2.51 8.01 17.49
N PRO A 37 1.33 8.49 17.08
CA PRO A 37 0.84 9.79 17.53
C PRO A 37 0.56 9.76 19.03
N ILE A 38 0.95 10.82 19.72
CA ILE A 38 0.52 11.05 21.09
C ILE A 38 -1.00 11.29 21.07
N VAL A 39 -1.73 10.46 21.81
CA VAL A 39 -3.15 10.64 22.07
C VAL A 39 -3.28 11.76 23.09
N ASN A 40 -3.75 12.93 22.65
CA ASN A 40 -4.03 14.02 23.55
C ASN A 40 -5.49 13.89 24.02
N ASP A 41 -5.69 13.60 25.30
CA ASP A 41 -7.01 13.60 25.98
C ASP A 41 -7.65 14.99 26.07
N LEU A 42 -6.98 16.02 25.50
CA LEU A 42 -7.62 17.29 25.20
C LEU A 42 -8.58 17.05 24.02
N GLU A 43 -9.69 16.40 24.33
CA GLU A 43 -10.93 16.41 23.56
C GLU A 43 -11.08 17.78 22.92
N ASN A 44 -11.17 17.78 21.59
CA ASN A 44 -11.88 18.76 20.76
C ASN A 44 -12.34 20.02 21.51
N LYS A 45 -11.39 20.90 21.91
CA LYS A 45 -11.78 22.25 22.33
C LYS A 45 -12.46 23.02 21.18
N ASP A 46 -12.28 22.53 19.95
CA ASP A 46 -12.85 23.06 18.71
C ASP A 46 -14.10 22.30 18.20
N GLY A 47 -14.55 21.21 18.86
CA GLY A 47 -15.90 20.67 18.69
C GLY A 47 -16.24 19.81 17.46
N PHE A 48 -15.29 19.33 16.63
CA PHE A 48 -15.62 18.48 15.47
C PHE A 48 -15.35 16.98 15.75
N SER A 49 -16.39 16.22 16.09
CA SER A 49 -16.31 14.77 16.26
C SER A 49 -16.24 13.99 14.94
N VAL A 50 -16.58 14.62 13.81
CA VAL A 50 -16.59 13.99 12.47
C VAL A 50 -16.01 14.94 11.43
N SER A 51 -15.22 14.41 10.50
CA SER A 51 -14.74 15.17 9.32
C SER A 51 -15.70 15.08 8.13
N LYS A 52 -15.56 15.98 7.15
CA LYS A 52 -16.29 15.92 5.88
C LYS A 52 -15.69 14.87 4.94
N THR A 53 -15.85 13.59 5.29
CA THR A 53 -15.19 12.48 4.61
C THR A 53 -15.60 12.36 3.14
N GLU A 54 -16.90 12.43 2.82
CA GLU A 54 -17.36 12.33 1.42
C GLU A 54 -16.86 13.50 0.55
N ASP A 55 -16.80 14.72 1.09
CA ASP A 55 -16.19 15.87 0.39
C ASP A 55 -14.72 15.63 0.04
N LEU A 56 -13.99 14.90 0.90
CA LEU A 56 -12.59 14.56 0.64
C LEU A 56 -12.47 13.38 -0.32
N ILE A 57 -13.31 12.34 -0.20
CA ILE A 57 -13.39 11.23 -1.17
C ILE A 57 -13.64 11.74 -2.58
N ALA A 58 -14.53 12.73 -2.76
CA ALA A 58 -14.84 13.34 -4.06
C ALA A 58 -13.63 14.02 -4.75
N LYS A 59 -12.52 14.21 -4.03
CA LYS A 59 -11.26 14.78 -4.55
C LYS A 59 -10.17 13.73 -4.79
N MET A 60 -10.47 12.46 -4.53
CA MET A 60 -9.52 11.36 -4.72
C MET A 60 -9.63 10.83 -6.15
N THR A 61 -8.47 10.51 -6.73
CA THR A 61 -8.38 9.73 -7.97
C THR A 61 -8.92 8.31 -7.76
N PRO A 62 -9.14 7.51 -8.83
CA PRO A 62 -9.61 6.14 -8.72
C PRO A 62 -8.78 5.24 -7.78
N VAL A 63 -9.41 4.21 -7.21
CA VAL A 63 -8.71 3.18 -6.43
C VAL A 63 -7.83 2.35 -7.38
N LYS A 64 -6.53 2.23 -7.05
CA LYS A 64 -5.55 1.44 -7.80
C LYS A 64 -5.29 0.08 -7.15
N SER A 65 -4.53 -0.78 -7.83
CA SER A 65 -4.12 -2.09 -7.33
C SER A 65 -2.61 -2.28 -7.45
N GLN A 66 -1.96 -2.55 -6.32
CA GLN A 66 -0.54 -2.93 -6.26
C GLN A 66 -0.28 -4.39 -6.72
N ALA A 67 -1.33 -5.10 -7.11
CA ALA A 67 -1.27 -6.47 -7.62
C ALA A 67 -0.39 -7.39 -6.76
N SER A 68 0.70 -7.93 -7.32
CA SER A 68 1.50 -8.94 -6.65
C SER A 68 2.71 -8.42 -5.86
N ARG A 69 2.78 -7.10 -5.58
CA ARG A 69 3.99 -6.45 -5.05
C ARG A 69 3.78 -5.82 -3.69
N GLY A 70 4.78 -5.88 -2.83
CA GLY A 70 4.80 -5.19 -1.52
C GLY A 70 5.10 -3.69 -1.65
N THR A 71 4.19 -2.93 -2.27
CA THR A 71 4.41 -1.52 -2.67
C THR A 71 3.33 -0.56 -2.15
N CYS A 72 2.57 -0.93 -1.12
CA CYS A 72 1.46 -0.12 -0.60
C CYS A 72 1.87 1.31 -0.20
N SER A 73 3.08 1.51 0.33
CA SER A 73 3.57 2.86 0.66
C SER A 73 3.85 3.72 -0.57
N ILE A 74 4.24 3.11 -1.69
CA ILE A 74 4.41 3.80 -2.98
C ILE A 74 3.05 4.27 -3.48
N PHE A 75 2.07 3.35 -3.52
CA PHE A 75 0.70 3.64 -3.94
C PHE A 75 0.03 4.71 -3.08
N SER A 76 0.11 4.61 -1.75
CA SER A 76 -0.47 5.64 -0.88
C SER A 76 0.27 6.99 -1.02
N GLY A 77 1.57 6.97 -1.31
CA GLY A 77 2.36 8.16 -1.57
C GLY A 77 1.99 8.87 -2.87
N ILE A 78 1.78 8.13 -3.96
CA ILE A 78 1.27 8.65 -5.23
C ILE A 78 -0.17 9.14 -5.07
N ALA A 79 -1.04 8.35 -4.43
CA ALA A 79 -2.44 8.75 -4.20
C ALA A 79 -2.53 10.05 -3.38
N LEU A 80 -1.64 10.26 -2.40
CA LEU A 80 -1.56 11.53 -1.68
C LEU A 80 -1.09 12.68 -2.58
N LEU A 81 -0.09 12.47 -3.43
CA LEU A 81 0.36 13.49 -4.39
C LEU A 81 -0.77 13.88 -5.34
N GLU A 82 -1.43 12.90 -5.97
CA GLU A 82 -2.57 13.10 -6.86
C GLU A 82 -3.69 13.89 -6.18
N ALA A 83 -4.11 13.47 -4.97
CA ALA A 83 -5.09 14.19 -4.18
C ALA A 83 -4.69 15.65 -3.91
N MET A 84 -3.43 15.89 -3.54
CA MET A 84 -2.93 17.24 -3.27
C MET A 84 -2.88 18.10 -4.54
N LEU A 85 -2.63 17.52 -5.71
CA LEU A 85 -2.69 18.24 -6.98
C LEU A 85 -4.12 18.62 -7.34
N VAL A 86 -5.08 17.71 -7.17
CA VAL A 86 -6.52 18.04 -7.34
C VAL A 86 -6.90 19.19 -6.41
N ILE A 87 -6.58 19.07 -5.11
CA ILE A 87 -6.98 20.03 -4.07
C ILE A 87 -6.31 21.41 -4.25
N LYS A 88 -5.03 21.46 -4.62
CA LYS A 88 -4.22 22.69 -4.58
C LYS A 88 -3.91 23.28 -5.96
N LYS A 89 -4.06 22.50 -7.03
CA LYS A 89 -3.63 22.85 -8.39
C LYS A 89 -4.69 22.61 -9.45
N ASP A 90 -5.90 22.20 -9.06
CA ASP A 90 -7.04 21.98 -9.96
C ASP A 90 -6.73 20.93 -11.04
N PHE A 91 -5.99 19.90 -10.65
CA PHE A 91 -5.77 18.73 -11.52
C PHE A 91 -7.06 17.93 -11.67
N PRO A 92 -7.25 17.24 -12.80
CA PRO A 92 -8.45 16.44 -13.03
C PRO A 92 -8.46 15.17 -12.16
N LEU A 93 -9.66 14.65 -11.86
CA LEU A 93 -9.83 13.46 -11.01
C LEU A 93 -9.33 12.15 -11.66
N ASP A 94 -9.04 12.16 -12.96
CA ASP A 94 -8.42 11.06 -13.68
C ASP A 94 -6.88 11.19 -13.78
N THR A 95 -6.28 12.10 -12.99
CA THR A 95 -4.82 12.18 -12.86
C THR A 95 -4.25 10.82 -12.47
N ASP A 96 -3.29 10.33 -13.26
CA ASP A 96 -2.70 9.00 -13.08
C ASP A 96 -1.17 9.08 -13.19
N LEU A 97 -0.50 9.06 -12.04
CA LEU A 97 0.95 9.14 -11.92
C LEU A 97 1.57 7.77 -11.70
N SER A 98 2.80 7.58 -12.19
CA SER A 98 3.47 6.28 -12.20
C SER A 98 4.00 5.86 -10.82
N GLU A 99 3.40 4.81 -10.25
CA GLU A 99 3.97 4.09 -9.10
C GLU A 99 5.27 3.38 -9.45
N GLU A 100 5.40 2.83 -10.67
CA GLU A 100 6.59 2.10 -11.11
C GLU A 100 7.84 2.97 -11.12
N TYR A 101 7.70 4.24 -11.51
CA TYR A 101 8.82 5.17 -11.48
C TYR A 101 9.24 5.50 -10.05
N LEU A 102 8.27 5.71 -9.15
CA LEU A 102 8.57 5.96 -7.75
C LEU A 102 9.22 4.73 -7.09
N GLU A 103 8.71 3.54 -7.37
CA GLU A 103 9.30 2.27 -6.91
C GLU A 103 10.73 2.12 -7.43
N TYR A 104 10.98 2.36 -8.71
CA TYR A 104 12.33 2.39 -9.27
C TYR A 104 13.27 3.33 -8.49
N LEU A 105 12.82 4.55 -8.18
CA LEU A 105 13.63 5.54 -7.46
C LEU A 105 14.06 5.06 -6.07
N ILE A 106 13.23 4.26 -5.40
CA ILE A 106 13.54 3.66 -4.10
C ILE A 106 14.41 2.40 -4.28
N MET A 107 13.98 1.49 -5.15
CA MET A 107 14.57 0.15 -5.32
C MET A 107 15.96 0.16 -5.93
N ARG A 108 16.30 1.15 -6.76
CA ARG A 108 17.65 1.30 -7.33
C ARG A 108 18.77 1.39 -6.27
N THR A 109 18.43 1.73 -5.03
CA THR A 109 19.36 1.80 -3.89
C THR A 109 19.04 0.80 -2.78
N SER A 110 18.11 -0.13 -3.01
CA SER A 110 17.64 -1.12 -2.03
C SER A 110 17.90 -2.55 -2.52
N THR A 111 18.02 -3.48 -1.59
CA THR A 111 18.05 -4.93 -1.86
C THR A 111 16.87 -5.66 -1.25
N GLY A 112 15.84 -4.93 -0.80
CA GLY A 112 14.57 -5.46 -0.33
C GLY A 112 13.41 -4.57 -0.81
N GLU A 113 12.24 -5.18 -1.00
CA GLU A 113 11.04 -4.52 -1.51
C GLU A 113 10.46 -3.51 -0.51
N GLY A 114 9.61 -2.61 -0.99
CA GLY A 114 8.84 -1.68 -0.16
C GLY A 114 9.58 -0.42 0.25
N SER A 115 8.85 0.50 0.87
CA SER A 115 9.34 1.84 1.16
C SER A 115 8.71 2.41 2.44
N SER A 116 8.68 3.74 2.55
CA SER A 116 7.98 4.49 3.58
C SER A 116 7.51 5.81 3.02
N SER A 117 6.47 6.41 3.64
CA SER A 117 6.00 7.76 3.30
C SER A 117 7.14 8.77 3.22
N TRP A 118 8.09 8.72 4.17
CA TRP A 118 9.21 9.65 4.19
C TRP A 118 10.15 9.50 3.00
N ALA A 119 10.52 8.27 2.64
CA ALA A 119 11.38 8.00 1.50
C ALA A 119 10.69 8.40 0.19
N ASN A 120 9.41 8.06 0.06
CA ASN A 120 8.59 8.36 -1.11
C ASN A 120 8.42 9.87 -1.33
N PHE A 121 8.09 10.62 -0.27
CA PHE A 121 7.91 12.06 -0.37
C PHE A 121 9.22 12.77 -0.71
N ASN A 122 10.35 12.27 -0.21
CA ASN A 122 11.65 12.82 -0.62
C ASN A 122 12.03 12.48 -2.06
N ALA A 123 11.72 11.28 -2.53
CA ALA A 123 11.94 10.90 -3.92
C ALA A 123 11.09 11.78 -4.85
N ILE A 124 9.79 11.91 -4.59
CA ILE A 124 8.87 12.82 -5.30
C ILE A 124 9.40 14.25 -5.31
N ARG A 125 9.78 14.79 -4.14
CA ARG A 125 10.31 16.16 -4.04
C ARG A 125 11.58 16.37 -4.85
N ARG A 126 12.47 15.36 -4.88
CA ARG A 126 13.77 15.46 -5.55
C ARG A 126 13.70 15.18 -7.03
N HIS A 127 12.86 14.26 -7.48
CA HIS A 127 12.89 13.72 -8.85
C HIS A 127 11.59 13.95 -9.62
N GLY A 128 10.49 14.24 -8.93
CA GLY A 128 9.15 14.21 -9.52
C GLY A 128 8.69 12.79 -9.81
N VAL A 129 7.59 12.71 -10.54
CA VAL A 129 7.02 11.46 -11.06
C VAL A 129 6.41 11.75 -12.44
N PRO A 130 6.54 10.85 -13.41
CA PRO A 130 5.87 10.95 -14.69
C PRO A 130 4.42 10.45 -14.57
N THR A 131 3.64 10.60 -15.63
CA THR A 131 2.36 9.93 -15.77
C THR A 131 2.51 8.41 -15.92
N GLU A 132 1.49 7.68 -15.50
CA GLU A 132 1.41 6.22 -15.66
C GLU A 132 1.54 5.80 -17.13
N LYS A 133 1.00 6.59 -18.05
CA LYS A 133 1.13 6.37 -19.50
C LYS A 133 2.59 6.30 -19.97
N THR A 134 3.49 7.08 -19.38
CA THR A 134 4.89 7.14 -19.80
C THR A 134 5.74 6.06 -19.17
N PHE A 135 5.39 5.60 -17.97
CA PHE A 135 6.14 4.56 -17.27
C PHE A 135 5.18 3.61 -16.52
N PRO A 136 4.53 2.68 -17.24
CA PRO A 136 3.44 1.89 -16.68
C PRO A 136 3.87 0.91 -15.60
N TYR A 137 2.98 0.70 -14.63
CA TYR A 137 3.11 -0.28 -13.57
C TYR A 137 2.98 -1.71 -14.06
N LEU A 138 3.95 -2.55 -13.68
CA LEU A 138 4.00 -3.94 -14.12
C LEU A 138 3.21 -4.88 -13.20
N GLY A 139 3.04 -4.53 -11.93
CA GLY A 139 2.25 -5.31 -10.96
C GLY A 139 2.73 -6.72 -10.66
N ILE A 140 3.92 -7.11 -11.14
CA ILE A 140 4.55 -8.42 -10.93
C ILE A 140 5.83 -8.27 -10.12
N THR A 141 6.18 -9.28 -9.33
CA THR A 141 7.49 -9.32 -8.65
C THR A 141 8.47 -10.12 -9.49
N TRP A 142 9.70 -9.62 -9.64
CA TRP A 142 10.82 -10.39 -10.20
C TRP A 142 11.72 -10.89 -9.08
N ASP A 143 11.99 -12.20 -9.06
CA ASP A 143 12.96 -12.84 -8.17
C ASP A 143 14.25 -13.23 -8.92
N GLU A 144 15.24 -13.74 -8.20
CA GLU A 144 16.56 -14.04 -8.78
C GLU A 144 16.53 -15.17 -9.82
N ASP A 145 15.52 -16.04 -9.73
CA ASP A 145 15.30 -17.22 -10.58
C ASP A 145 14.21 -17.00 -11.65
N THR A 146 13.79 -15.75 -11.85
CA THR A 146 12.68 -15.42 -12.75
C THR A 146 13.00 -15.81 -14.19
N THR A 147 12.03 -16.46 -14.85
CA THR A 147 12.09 -16.81 -16.27
C THR A 147 11.40 -15.77 -17.18
N THR A 148 10.99 -14.64 -16.60
CA THR A 148 10.30 -13.58 -17.35
C THR A 148 11.24 -12.99 -18.40
N PRO A 149 10.90 -13.03 -19.70
CA PRO A 149 11.78 -12.52 -20.76
C PRO A 149 12.24 -11.08 -20.52
N LEU A 150 11.31 -10.22 -20.04
CA LEU A 150 11.60 -8.82 -19.74
C LEU A 150 12.58 -8.63 -18.57
N ALA A 151 12.51 -9.50 -17.55
CA ALA A 151 13.43 -9.47 -16.43
C ALA A 151 14.84 -9.93 -16.84
N ILE A 152 14.92 -10.96 -17.70
CA ILE A 152 16.19 -11.43 -18.27
C ILE A 152 16.81 -10.32 -19.14
N GLU A 153 16.00 -9.69 -20.00
CA GLU A 153 16.43 -8.60 -20.87
C GLU A 153 17.01 -7.42 -20.09
N ARG A 154 16.31 -6.97 -19.04
CA ARG A 154 16.71 -5.76 -18.29
C ARG A 154 17.71 -6.02 -17.18
N CYS A 155 17.66 -7.19 -16.55
CA CYS A 155 18.39 -7.48 -15.33
C CYS A 155 19.35 -8.67 -15.42
N GLY A 156 19.33 -9.45 -16.50
CA GLY A 156 20.10 -10.68 -16.64
C GLY A 156 21.61 -10.49 -16.65
N SER A 157 22.11 -9.32 -17.06
CA SER A 157 23.54 -8.99 -17.05
C SER A 157 24.08 -8.59 -15.67
N TYR A 158 23.21 -8.31 -14.69
CA TYR A 158 23.63 -7.90 -13.35
C TYR A 158 23.81 -9.11 -12.43
N THR A 159 24.66 -8.96 -11.41
CA THR A 159 24.87 -9.97 -10.36
C THR A 159 24.82 -9.32 -8.97
N GLY A 160 24.68 -10.16 -7.93
CA GLY A 160 24.67 -9.72 -6.54
C GLY A 160 23.63 -8.64 -6.23
N ASN A 161 24.00 -7.66 -5.40
CA ASN A 161 23.08 -6.60 -4.97
C ASN A 161 22.52 -5.77 -6.12
N LYS A 162 23.29 -5.54 -7.19
CA LYS A 162 22.80 -4.83 -8.38
C LYS A 162 21.69 -5.59 -9.08
N LYS A 163 21.81 -6.94 -9.17
CA LYS A 163 20.73 -7.79 -9.71
C LYS A 163 19.48 -7.65 -8.87
N LYS A 164 19.60 -7.73 -7.54
CA LYS A 164 18.47 -7.55 -6.61
C LYS A 164 17.79 -6.20 -6.78
N SER A 165 18.54 -5.10 -6.78
CA SER A 165 17.97 -3.75 -7.02
C SER A 165 17.32 -3.63 -8.39
N CYS A 166 17.90 -4.24 -9.42
CA CYS A 166 17.33 -4.23 -10.77
C CYS A 166 16.00 -4.99 -10.82
N LEU A 167 15.94 -6.19 -10.24
CA LEU A 167 14.74 -7.01 -10.21
C LEU A 167 13.62 -6.31 -9.43
N LEU A 168 13.95 -5.69 -8.30
CA LEU A 168 12.98 -4.92 -7.50
C LEU A 168 12.52 -3.63 -8.22
N GLY A 169 13.43 -2.88 -8.85
CA GLY A 169 13.11 -1.65 -9.57
C GLY A 169 12.69 -1.86 -11.02
N HIS A 170 12.58 -3.11 -11.47
CA HIS A 170 12.34 -3.55 -12.85
C HIS A 170 13.24 -2.94 -13.95
N ARG A 171 14.38 -2.36 -13.56
CA ARG A 171 15.28 -1.60 -14.42
C ARG A 171 16.66 -1.48 -13.80
N SER A 172 17.67 -1.19 -14.63
CA SER A 172 19.03 -0.94 -14.14
C SER A 172 19.08 0.15 -13.06
N PRO A 173 19.74 -0.10 -11.90
CA PRO A 173 19.85 0.89 -10.83
C PRO A 173 20.69 2.12 -11.23
N ASP A 174 21.43 2.02 -12.34
CA ASP A 174 22.36 3.04 -12.82
C ASP A 174 21.67 4.06 -13.77
N LEU A 175 20.44 3.81 -14.24
CA LEU A 175 19.77 4.67 -15.24
C LEU A 175 19.56 6.11 -14.77
N LEU A 176 19.24 6.33 -13.48
CA LEU A 176 18.98 7.69 -12.98
C LEU A 176 20.19 8.62 -13.17
N ALA A 177 21.42 8.10 -13.05
CA ALA A 177 22.65 8.85 -13.20
C ALA A 177 23.21 8.87 -14.64
N ALA A 178 22.64 8.05 -15.54
CA ALA A 178 23.09 7.94 -16.91
C ALA A 178 22.85 9.24 -17.71
N SER A 179 23.78 9.59 -18.59
CA SER A 179 23.61 10.71 -19.52
C SER A 179 22.52 10.41 -20.55
N GLU A 180 21.96 11.44 -21.20
CA GLU A 180 20.99 11.24 -22.29
C GLU A 180 21.59 10.41 -23.44
N GLN A 181 22.88 10.58 -23.73
CA GLN A 181 23.59 9.80 -24.73
C GLN A 181 23.66 8.31 -24.37
N GLN A 182 23.88 7.99 -23.08
CA GLN A 182 23.85 6.61 -22.60
C GLN A 182 22.45 6.01 -22.68
N LEU A 183 21.41 6.78 -22.38
CA LEU A 183 20.03 6.28 -22.42
C LEU A 183 19.46 6.14 -23.84
N ASN A 184 19.95 6.93 -24.80
CA ASN A 184 19.42 6.97 -26.17
C ASN A 184 20.35 6.31 -27.22
N GLY A 185 21.61 6.04 -26.87
CA GLY A 185 22.59 5.46 -27.78
C GLY A 185 22.42 3.95 -27.94
N GLN A 186 21.91 3.51 -29.09
CA GLN A 186 21.94 2.09 -29.47
C GLN A 186 23.35 1.69 -29.91
N ALA A 187 24.23 1.48 -28.95
CA ALA A 187 25.57 0.93 -29.19
C ALA A 187 25.64 -0.49 -28.62
N GLU A 188 26.35 -1.38 -29.32
CA GLU A 188 26.61 -2.74 -28.84
C GLU A 188 27.28 -2.69 -27.45
N GLY A 189 26.75 -3.45 -26.49
CA GLY A 189 27.22 -3.47 -25.11
C GLY A 189 26.74 -2.32 -24.22
N ASN A 190 25.91 -1.40 -24.72
CA ASN A 190 25.32 -0.35 -23.89
C ASN A 190 24.16 -0.88 -23.01
N LEU A 191 24.51 -1.31 -21.79
CA LEU A 191 23.54 -1.79 -20.78
C LEU A 191 22.60 -0.71 -20.23
N LEU A 192 22.80 0.56 -20.59
CA LEU A 192 21.99 1.69 -20.11
C LEU A 192 21.05 2.24 -21.18
N TYR A 193 21.00 1.66 -22.38
CA TYR A 193 20.04 2.06 -23.40
C TYR A 193 18.61 1.82 -22.88
N ASP A 194 17.88 2.90 -22.61
CA ASP A 194 16.52 2.88 -22.11
C ASP A 194 15.81 4.22 -22.45
N PRO A 195 15.33 4.37 -23.70
CA PRO A 195 14.64 5.60 -24.14
C PRO A 195 13.31 5.82 -23.41
N GLU A 196 12.66 4.75 -22.93
CA GLU A 196 11.45 4.83 -22.12
C GLU A 196 11.75 5.49 -20.78
N PHE A 197 12.82 5.06 -20.10
CA PHE A 197 13.29 5.69 -18.88
C PHE A 197 13.74 7.14 -19.10
N LEU A 198 14.38 7.46 -20.23
CA LEU A 198 14.74 8.84 -20.57
C LEU A 198 13.50 9.74 -20.68
N ASN A 199 12.44 9.25 -21.34
CA ASN A 199 11.17 9.98 -21.45
C ASN A 199 10.53 10.18 -20.08
N ALA A 200 10.43 9.10 -19.28
CA ALA A 200 9.91 9.13 -17.93
C ALA A 200 10.66 10.11 -17.02
N ARG A 201 12.00 10.09 -17.05
CA ARG A 201 12.85 11.00 -16.27
C ARG A 201 12.67 12.46 -16.71
N THR A 202 12.61 12.71 -18.01
CA THR A 202 12.41 14.06 -18.56
C THR A 202 11.06 14.64 -18.16
N GLU A 203 10.00 13.83 -18.28
CA GLU A 203 8.66 14.21 -17.84
C GLU A 203 8.60 14.45 -16.33
N ALA A 204 9.16 13.53 -15.53
CA ALA A 204 9.19 13.65 -14.07
C ALA A 204 9.88 14.93 -13.60
N VAL A 205 11.03 15.28 -14.20
CA VAL A 205 11.75 16.53 -13.88
C VAL A 205 10.94 17.76 -14.29
N THR A 206 10.29 17.73 -15.45
CA THR A 206 9.43 18.82 -15.93
C THR A 206 8.24 19.01 -15.00
N PHE A 207 7.56 17.91 -14.66
CA PHE A 207 6.45 17.86 -13.73
C PHE A 207 6.86 18.41 -12.36
N ARG A 208 7.99 17.95 -11.81
CA ARG A 208 8.54 18.42 -10.53
C ARG A 208 8.72 19.92 -10.51
N ASN A 209 9.42 20.47 -11.50
CA ASN A 209 9.75 21.89 -11.54
C ASN A 209 8.50 22.77 -11.62
N LYS A 210 7.45 22.28 -12.28
CA LYS A 210 6.19 23.00 -12.48
C LYS A 210 5.25 22.88 -11.29
N PHE A 211 5.10 21.70 -10.71
CA PHE A 211 4.00 21.41 -9.77
C PHE A 211 4.45 20.97 -8.37
N VAL A 212 5.64 20.39 -8.23
CA VAL A 212 6.10 19.82 -6.95
C VAL A 212 6.98 20.82 -6.21
N ARG A 213 6.38 21.56 -5.27
CA ARG A 213 7.10 22.46 -4.36
C ARG A 213 6.65 22.21 -2.93
N PHE A 214 7.56 21.70 -2.11
CA PHE A 214 7.26 21.38 -0.71
C PHE A 214 7.67 22.54 0.19
N THR A 215 6.79 22.93 1.12
CA THR A 215 7.07 23.98 2.11
C THR A 215 7.97 23.52 3.26
N SER A 216 8.15 22.20 3.42
CA SER A 216 8.95 21.60 4.47
C SER A 216 9.43 20.21 4.07
N THR A 217 10.44 19.68 4.76
CA THR A 217 10.84 18.27 4.73
C THR A 217 10.37 17.51 5.97
N SER A 218 9.58 18.15 6.84
CA SER A 218 8.92 17.52 7.98
C SER A 218 7.55 17.00 7.57
N TYR A 219 7.43 15.67 7.52
CA TYR A 219 6.24 14.98 7.03
C TYR A 219 5.43 14.33 8.16
N SER A 220 6.09 13.87 9.22
CA SER A 220 5.43 13.15 10.32
C SER A 220 4.52 14.07 11.14
N LEU A 221 3.38 13.53 11.54
CA LEU A 221 2.48 14.12 12.54
C LEU A 221 2.67 13.39 13.87
N TRP A 222 2.72 14.15 14.95
CA TRP A 222 3.12 13.64 16.27
C TRP A 222 1.95 13.49 17.24
N SER A 223 0.75 13.94 16.87
CA SER A 223 -0.45 13.79 17.69
C SER A 223 -1.70 13.51 16.87
N THR A 224 -2.67 12.89 17.52
CA THR A 224 -3.98 12.60 16.91
C THR A 224 -4.74 13.88 16.56
N SER A 225 -4.60 14.93 17.38
CA SER A 225 -5.15 16.26 17.12
C SER A 225 -4.60 16.87 15.83
N GLN A 226 -3.29 16.79 15.58
CA GLN A 226 -2.70 17.27 14.32
C GLN A 226 -3.28 16.52 13.12
N ALA A 227 -3.38 15.18 13.20
CA ALA A 227 -3.96 14.39 12.12
C ALA A 227 -5.42 14.82 11.82
N LYS A 228 -6.24 14.95 12.86
CA LYS A 228 -7.64 15.40 12.73
C LYS A 228 -7.75 16.81 12.15
N GLN A 229 -6.90 17.75 12.57
CA GLN A 229 -6.89 19.12 12.02
C GLN A 229 -6.65 19.15 10.51
N PHE A 230 -5.74 18.32 9.98
CA PHE A 230 -5.54 18.21 8.53
C PHE A 230 -6.78 17.66 7.82
N LEU A 231 -7.41 16.63 8.38
CA LEU A 231 -8.61 16.01 7.80
C LEU A 231 -9.81 16.97 7.82
N ILE A 232 -10.02 17.72 8.91
CA ILE A 232 -11.04 18.80 8.98
C ILE A 232 -10.77 19.86 7.90
N ALA A 233 -9.50 20.22 7.69
CA ALA A 233 -9.10 21.15 6.65
C ALA A 233 -9.15 20.56 5.22
N GLY A 234 -9.69 19.34 5.05
CA GLY A 234 -9.83 18.68 3.76
C GLY A 234 -8.48 18.28 3.13
N THR A 235 -7.49 17.95 3.96
CA THR A 235 -6.17 17.48 3.55
C THR A 235 -6.01 16.01 3.94
N PRO A 236 -5.81 15.09 2.97
CA PRO A 236 -5.63 13.68 3.27
C PRO A 236 -4.22 13.40 3.81
N LEU A 237 -4.04 12.24 4.42
CA LEU A 237 -2.79 11.83 5.06
C LEU A 237 -2.42 10.42 4.63
N THR A 238 -1.14 10.07 4.54
CA THR A 238 -0.78 8.65 4.56
C THR A 238 -0.64 8.16 5.98
N MET A 239 -0.95 6.90 6.21
CA MET A 239 -0.68 6.22 7.47
C MET A 239 0.11 4.95 7.20
N GLY A 240 1.35 4.90 7.70
CA GLY A 240 2.15 3.67 7.75
C GLY A 240 1.84 2.91 9.02
N ILE A 241 1.68 1.58 8.93
CA ILE A 241 1.02 0.77 9.94
C ILE A 241 1.78 -0.55 10.15
N GLU A 242 1.90 -1.00 11.40
CA GLU A 242 2.27 -2.39 11.69
C GLU A 242 1.09 -3.32 11.39
N PHE A 243 1.29 -4.34 10.57
CA PHE A 243 0.19 -5.17 10.08
C PHE A 243 -0.10 -6.36 11.00
N TYR A 244 -1.38 -6.50 11.39
CA TYR A 244 -1.91 -7.65 12.12
C TYR A 244 -2.94 -8.37 11.25
N TYR A 245 -2.68 -9.63 10.93
CA TYR A 245 -3.44 -10.37 9.91
C TYR A 245 -4.90 -10.58 10.30
N GLY A 246 -5.19 -10.80 11.59
CA GLY A 246 -6.56 -11.00 12.07
C GLY A 246 -7.37 -9.71 12.07
N ALA A 247 -6.81 -8.62 12.58
CA ALA A 247 -7.45 -7.32 12.60
C ALA A 247 -7.81 -6.81 11.20
N TRP A 248 -6.97 -7.10 10.21
CA TRP A 248 -7.21 -6.80 8.80
C TRP A 248 -8.04 -7.85 8.07
N ASN A 249 -8.42 -8.96 8.71
CA ASN A 249 -9.13 -10.08 8.08
C ASN A 249 -8.42 -10.65 6.84
N HIS A 250 -7.09 -10.63 6.87
CA HIS A 250 -6.25 -10.99 5.73
C HIS A 250 -6.28 -12.49 5.44
N SER A 251 -6.17 -12.88 4.17
CA SER A 251 -6.25 -14.27 3.71
C SER A 251 -5.17 -15.21 4.29
N LYS A 252 -4.04 -14.66 4.74
CA LYS A 252 -2.98 -15.40 5.47
C LYS A 252 -3.32 -15.68 6.93
N ALA A 253 -4.30 -15.00 7.56
CA ALA A 253 -4.62 -15.19 8.97
C ALA A 253 -4.87 -16.67 9.35
N PRO A 254 -5.67 -17.45 8.58
CA PRO A 254 -5.87 -18.87 8.87
C PRO A 254 -4.59 -19.71 8.82
N THR A 255 -3.61 -19.34 7.98
CA THR A 255 -2.33 -20.07 7.88
C THR A 255 -1.47 -19.93 9.15
N TYR A 256 -1.73 -18.90 9.93
CA TYR A 256 -1.10 -18.65 11.24
C TYR A 256 -2.02 -19.02 12.41
N ASN A 257 -3.11 -19.76 12.16
CA ASN A 257 -4.14 -20.09 13.15
C ASN A 257 -4.86 -18.86 13.76
N ILE A 258 -4.79 -17.70 13.10
CA ILE A 258 -5.49 -16.47 13.46
C ILE A 258 -6.91 -16.50 12.87
N GLY A 259 -7.87 -15.87 13.56
CA GLY A 259 -9.25 -15.73 13.06
C GLY A 259 -9.34 -14.80 11.84
N ARG A 260 -10.35 -15.04 10.99
CA ARG A 260 -10.65 -14.22 9.82
C ARG A 260 -12.17 -14.06 9.68
N ASP A 261 -12.62 -12.83 9.48
CA ASP A 261 -14.01 -12.48 9.18
C ASP A 261 -14.12 -11.95 7.74
N ASN A 262 -14.72 -12.76 6.85
CA ASN A 262 -14.87 -12.43 5.43
C ASN A 262 -15.89 -11.31 5.18
N GLU A 263 -16.86 -11.11 6.08
CA GLU A 263 -17.81 -10.02 5.97
C GLU A 263 -17.14 -8.70 6.35
N ALA A 264 -16.39 -8.68 7.46
CA ALA A 264 -15.57 -7.53 7.83
C ALA A 264 -14.54 -7.18 6.74
N TRP A 265 -13.92 -8.18 6.11
CA TRP A 265 -13.05 -7.99 4.93
C TRP A 265 -13.78 -7.30 3.77
N ALA A 266 -14.94 -7.83 3.35
CA ALA A 266 -15.72 -7.28 2.25
C ALA A 266 -16.24 -5.87 2.55
N ASN A 267 -16.54 -5.58 3.81
CA ASN A 267 -17.00 -4.27 4.30
C ASN A 267 -15.83 -3.32 4.61
N GLY A 268 -14.58 -3.73 4.41
CA GLY A 268 -13.41 -2.89 4.61
C GLY A 268 -13.17 -2.51 6.08
N LEU A 269 -13.63 -3.32 7.03
CA LEU A 269 -13.53 -3.08 8.47
C LEU A 269 -12.23 -3.67 9.02
N VAL A 270 -11.40 -2.81 9.61
CA VAL A 270 -10.16 -3.18 10.31
C VAL A 270 -10.35 -2.99 11.82
N GLY A 271 -10.26 -4.10 12.56
CA GLY A 271 -10.48 -4.18 14.00
C GLY A 271 -9.26 -3.80 14.84
N PHE A 272 -9.02 -4.57 15.91
CA PHE A 272 -7.86 -4.42 16.79
C PHE A 272 -7.34 -5.79 17.27
N PRO A 273 -6.01 -6.02 17.31
CA PRO A 273 -5.44 -7.25 17.84
C PRO A 273 -5.49 -7.24 19.38
N GLU A 274 -6.61 -7.68 19.95
CA GLU A 274 -6.81 -7.63 21.40
C GLU A 274 -5.76 -8.45 22.18
N ALA A 275 -5.41 -7.97 23.37
CA ALA A 275 -4.46 -8.67 24.23
C ALA A 275 -4.95 -10.09 24.55
N GLY A 276 -4.07 -11.07 24.41
CA GLY A 276 -4.41 -12.49 24.55
C GLY A 276 -5.17 -13.09 23.36
N SER A 277 -5.33 -12.36 22.26
CA SER A 277 -5.82 -12.93 21.00
C SER A 277 -4.76 -13.73 20.27
N ALA A 278 -5.19 -14.66 19.40
CA ALA A 278 -4.27 -15.35 18.50
C ALA A 278 -3.54 -14.35 17.59
N ASP A 279 -4.23 -13.29 17.16
CA ASP A 279 -3.65 -12.25 16.30
C ASP A 279 -2.53 -11.48 16.99
N ALA A 280 -2.75 -11.04 18.24
CA ALA A 280 -1.75 -10.32 19.03
C ALA A 280 -0.49 -11.16 19.33
N ILE A 281 -0.60 -12.49 19.30
CA ILE A 281 0.51 -13.41 19.57
C ILE A 281 1.25 -13.79 18.28
N GLU A 282 0.51 -14.13 17.21
CA GLU A 282 1.09 -14.72 16.01
C GLU A 282 1.54 -13.68 14.98
N SER A 283 0.79 -12.58 14.79
CA SER A 283 1.16 -11.55 13.81
C SER A 283 2.55 -10.94 14.04
N PRO A 284 2.99 -10.65 15.29
CA PRO A 284 4.35 -10.16 15.54
C PRO A 284 5.47 -11.15 15.16
N LYS A 285 5.18 -12.45 14.99
CA LYS A 285 6.16 -13.45 14.50
C LYS A 285 6.28 -13.42 12.98
N HIS A 286 5.30 -12.83 12.28
CA HIS A 286 5.20 -12.73 10.82
C HIS A 286 5.12 -11.28 10.37
N ARG A 287 5.99 -10.43 10.94
CA ARG A 287 5.94 -8.97 10.81
C ARG A 287 5.80 -8.51 9.36
N ALA A 288 4.83 -7.65 9.12
CA ALA A 288 4.62 -6.96 7.85
C ALA A 288 4.21 -5.49 8.12
N GLY A 289 4.35 -4.64 7.12
CA GLY A 289 3.89 -3.26 7.12
C GLY A 289 2.75 -3.07 6.13
N HIS A 290 1.93 -2.05 6.36
CA HIS A 290 0.97 -1.60 5.35
C HIS A 290 0.82 -0.08 5.38
N SER A 291 0.48 0.51 4.24
CA SER A 291 0.28 1.95 4.12
C SER A 291 -0.98 2.26 3.34
N ILE A 292 -1.76 3.20 3.86
CA ILE A 292 -3.07 3.61 3.33
C ILE A 292 -3.18 5.13 3.29
N LEU A 293 -4.14 5.63 2.51
CA LEU A 293 -4.47 7.05 2.44
C LEU A 293 -5.72 7.35 3.29
N ILE A 294 -5.54 8.07 4.40
CA ILE A 294 -6.60 8.52 5.29
C ILE A 294 -7.33 9.72 4.66
N VAL A 295 -8.65 9.60 4.58
CA VAL A 295 -9.56 10.57 3.93
C VAL A 295 -10.65 11.10 4.87
N GLY A 296 -10.64 10.68 6.14
CA GLY A 296 -11.55 11.24 7.13
C GLY A 296 -11.51 10.48 8.45
N TYR A 297 -12.31 10.94 9.40
CA TYR A 297 -12.54 10.30 10.69
C TYR A 297 -13.97 10.55 11.18
N ASP A 298 -14.41 9.69 12.09
CA ASP A 298 -15.64 9.82 12.86
C ASP A 298 -15.35 9.27 14.26
N ASP A 299 -15.36 10.13 15.27
CA ASP A 299 -15.09 9.82 16.67
C ASP A 299 -16.25 9.11 17.36
N ASP A 300 -17.46 9.22 16.80
CA ASP A 300 -18.70 8.69 17.38
C ASP A 300 -19.09 7.34 16.77
N LYS A 301 -18.54 6.98 15.61
CA LYS A 301 -18.76 5.68 14.96
C LYS A 301 -18.38 4.54 15.91
N ILE A 302 -19.34 3.67 16.17
CA ILE A 302 -19.12 2.41 16.88
C ILE A 302 -19.04 1.28 15.85
N VAL A 303 -18.01 0.46 15.97
CA VAL A 303 -17.84 -0.77 15.20
C VAL A 303 -17.64 -1.95 16.12
N GLU A 304 -18.07 -3.12 15.69
CA GLU A 304 -17.90 -4.38 16.41
C GLU A 304 -17.05 -5.33 15.58
N THR A 305 -16.11 -6.02 16.21
CA THR A 305 -15.30 -7.05 15.53
C THR A 305 -15.22 -8.30 16.37
N THR A 306 -15.33 -9.45 15.72
CA THR A 306 -15.16 -10.76 16.36
C THR A 306 -13.71 -11.21 16.23
N VAL A 307 -13.05 -11.44 17.36
CA VAL A 307 -11.63 -11.79 17.44
C VAL A 307 -11.49 -13.21 18.01
N LYS A 308 -10.63 -14.02 17.38
CA LYS A 308 -10.25 -15.34 17.90
C LYS A 308 -9.20 -15.18 19.00
N MET A 309 -9.54 -15.63 20.20
CA MET A 309 -8.66 -15.64 21.36
C MET A 309 -7.64 -16.77 21.30
N ALA A 310 -6.55 -16.67 22.06
CA ALA A 310 -5.49 -17.69 22.09
C ALA A 310 -5.98 -19.07 22.57
N ASP A 311 -7.01 -19.10 23.42
CA ASP A 311 -7.68 -20.33 23.88
C ASP A 311 -8.64 -20.93 22.84
N GLY A 312 -8.77 -20.30 21.66
CA GLY A 312 -9.67 -20.71 20.58
C GLY A 312 -11.09 -20.18 20.70
N SER A 313 -11.46 -19.50 21.79
CA SER A 313 -12.76 -18.85 21.93
C SER A 313 -12.89 -17.66 20.98
N MET A 314 -14.11 -17.34 20.54
CA MET A 314 -14.41 -16.13 19.77
C MET A 314 -15.01 -15.08 20.72
N LYS A 315 -14.48 -13.86 20.70
CA LYS A 315 -14.98 -12.74 21.51
C LYS A 315 -15.28 -11.54 20.62
N THR A 316 -16.42 -10.90 20.87
CA THR A 316 -16.79 -9.66 20.18
C THR A 316 -16.34 -8.46 21.01
N PHE A 317 -15.71 -7.50 20.36
CA PHE A 317 -15.25 -6.25 20.97
C PHE A 317 -15.88 -5.07 20.25
N LYS A 318 -16.22 -4.02 21.00
CA LYS A 318 -16.75 -2.76 20.46
C LYS A 318 -15.70 -1.67 20.55
N TYR A 319 -15.55 -0.90 19.47
CA TYR A 319 -14.65 0.24 19.41
C TYR A 319 -15.43 1.48 19.01
N ARG A 320 -15.16 2.58 19.71
CA ARG A 320 -15.63 3.91 19.33
C ARG A 320 -14.50 4.64 18.61
N GLY A 321 -14.84 5.32 17.52
CA GLY A 321 -13.93 6.10 16.72
C GLY A 321 -13.29 5.31 15.59
N VAL A 322 -13.37 5.82 14.37
CA VAL A 322 -12.69 5.28 13.18
C VAL A 322 -11.98 6.36 12.37
N TYR A 323 -11.01 5.93 11.58
CA TYR A 323 -10.55 6.66 10.39
C TYR A 323 -11.08 5.97 9.13
N TYR A 324 -11.44 6.76 8.12
CA TYR A 324 -11.79 6.27 6.79
C TYR A 324 -10.59 6.37 5.87
N PHE A 325 -10.41 5.39 5.00
CA PHE A 325 -9.23 5.33 4.14
C PHE A 325 -9.50 4.76 2.76
N LYS A 326 -8.69 5.18 1.79
CA LYS A 326 -8.55 4.59 0.46
C LYS A 326 -7.40 3.56 0.49
N ASN A 327 -7.64 2.35 0.01
CA ASN A 327 -6.64 1.28 -0.06
C ASN A 327 -6.05 1.15 -1.48
N SER A 328 -5.06 0.26 -1.64
CA SER A 328 -4.35 -0.03 -2.91
C SER A 328 -4.47 -1.49 -3.35
N TRP A 329 -5.55 -2.18 -2.99
CA TRP A 329 -5.80 -3.59 -3.36
C TRP A 329 -6.89 -3.74 -4.44
N GLY A 330 -7.18 -2.66 -5.19
CA GLY A 330 -8.29 -2.61 -6.13
C GLY A 330 -9.66 -2.57 -5.46
N THR A 331 -10.71 -2.80 -6.25
CA THR A 331 -12.11 -2.63 -5.83
C THR A 331 -12.89 -3.94 -5.68
N GLY A 332 -12.28 -5.08 -6.03
CA GLY A 332 -12.98 -6.37 -6.14
C GLY A 332 -12.95 -7.26 -4.89
N SER A 333 -12.14 -6.92 -3.87
CA SER A 333 -11.88 -7.78 -2.70
C SER A 333 -12.13 -7.05 -1.39
N PHE A 334 -11.08 -6.51 -0.75
CA PHE A 334 -11.20 -5.73 0.48
C PHE A 334 -12.07 -4.49 0.26
N GLY A 335 -13.04 -4.27 1.14
CA GLY A 335 -13.86 -3.06 1.08
C GLY A 335 -14.74 -2.96 -0.16
N ARG A 336 -14.97 -4.04 -0.91
CA ARG A 336 -15.84 -4.03 -2.10
C ARG A 336 -17.30 -3.62 -1.79
N ASN A 337 -17.71 -3.80 -0.54
CA ASN A 337 -19.03 -3.46 0.00
C ASN A 337 -18.95 -2.30 1.02
N PHE A 338 -17.82 -1.59 1.12
CA PHE A 338 -17.68 -0.51 2.09
C PHE A 338 -18.65 0.62 1.74
N THR A 339 -19.52 0.96 2.69
CA THR A 339 -20.53 2.01 2.54
C THR A 339 -20.29 3.14 3.53
N LEU A 340 -20.54 4.36 3.10
CA LEU A 340 -20.62 5.55 3.94
C LEU A 340 -21.92 6.27 3.61
N GLY A 341 -22.82 6.39 4.60
CA GLY A 341 -24.22 6.72 4.33
C GLY A 341 -24.86 5.67 3.43
N ASP A 342 -25.53 6.13 2.36
CA ASP A 342 -26.19 5.27 1.38
C ASP A 342 -25.31 4.97 0.14
N THR A 343 -24.06 5.45 0.14
CA THR A 343 -23.16 5.34 -1.01
C THR A 343 -22.13 4.24 -0.79
N ASN A 344 -21.95 3.39 -1.80
CA ASN A 344 -20.89 2.37 -1.84
C ASN A 344 -19.59 2.98 -2.38
N TYR A 345 -18.49 2.76 -1.68
CA TYR A 345 -17.14 3.20 -2.06
C TYR A 345 -16.19 1.99 -2.11
N PRO A 346 -16.22 1.17 -3.19
CA PRO A 346 -15.38 -0.02 -3.31
C PRO A 346 -13.89 0.28 -3.18
N GLY A 347 -13.16 -0.54 -2.41
CA GLY A 347 -11.72 -0.39 -2.17
C GLY A 347 -11.36 0.65 -1.10
N TYR A 348 -12.37 1.27 -0.48
CA TYR A 348 -12.22 2.04 0.76
C TYR A 348 -12.48 1.15 1.97
N GLY A 349 -12.12 1.65 3.14
CA GLY A 349 -12.37 0.98 4.41
C GLY A 349 -12.42 1.92 5.58
N MET A 350 -12.61 1.34 6.76
CA MET A 350 -12.49 2.02 8.03
C MET A 350 -11.60 1.21 8.98
N ILE A 351 -10.81 1.92 9.76
CA ILE A 351 -9.91 1.34 10.77
C ILE A 351 -10.21 1.97 12.11
N THR A 352 -10.26 1.15 13.17
CA THR A 352 -10.47 1.67 14.53
C THR A 352 -9.39 2.69 14.89
N GLN A 353 -9.79 3.78 15.54
CA GLN A 353 -8.83 4.77 16.04
C GLN A 353 -7.84 4.13 17.02
N LYS A 354 -8.31 3.18 17.85
CA LYS A 354 -7.46 2.38 18.75
C LYS A 354 -6.28 1.73 18.01
N TYR A 355 -6.54 1.07 16.88
CA TYR A 355 -5.47 0.48 16.06
C TYR A 355 -4.57 1.57 15.48
N ALA A 356 -5.18 2.56 14.82
CA ALA A 356 -4.45 3.62 14.11
C ALA A 356 -3.51 4.41 15.05
N HIS A 357 -3.91 4.63 16.29
CA HIS A 357 -3.10 5.35 17.28
C HIS A 357 -1.98 4.48 17.87
N GLN A 358 -2.25 3.20 18.11
CA GLN A 358 -1.28 2.30 18.75
C GLN A 358 -0.23 1.75 17.78
N TYR A 359 -0.61 1.51 16.53
CA TYR A 359 0.23 0.81 15.54
C TYR A 359 0.46 1.61 14.25
N GLY A 360 -0.16 2.77 14.12
CA GLY A 360 -0.02 3.66 12.96
C GLY A 360 0.92 4.83 13.21
N SER A 361 1.42 5.41 12.11
CA SER A 361 2.16 6.68 12.06
C SER A 361 1.60 7.52 10.93
N PHE A 362 1.25 8.76 11.20
CA PHE A 362 0.60 9.65 10.24
C PHE A 362 1.61 10.57 9.56
N TYR A 363 1.41 10.81 8.26
CA TYR A 363 2.26 11.69 7.46
C TYR A 363 1.43 12.60 6.57
N ARG A 364 1.89 13.84 6.42
CA ARG A 364 1.36 14.82 5.48
C ARG A 364 2.35 15.08 4.35
N MET A 365 1.82 15.46 3.19
CA MET A 365 2.61 16.00 2.09
C MET A 365 2.52 17.53 2.09
N PRO A 366 3.60 18.27 2.38
CA PRO A 366 3.60 19.73 2.49
C PRO A 366 3.61 20.44 1.13
N LEU A 367 2.81 19.98 0.17
CA LEU A 367 2.71 20.57 -1.17
C LEU A 367 2.15 22.00 -1.08
N LYS A 368 2.85 22.95 -1.69
CA LYS A 368 2.51 24.38 -1.74
C LYS A 368 1.50 24.68 -2.84
#